data_AF-A0A3B1C2X2-F1
#
_entry.id   AF-A0A3B1C2X2-F1
#
_cell.length_a   1.000
_cell.length_b   1.000
_cell.length_c   1.000
_cell.angle_alpha   90.00
_cell.angle_beta   90.00
_cell.angle_gamma   90.00
#
_symmetry.space_group_name_H-M   'P 1'
#
loop_
_entity.id
_entity.type
_entity.pdbx_description
1 polymer ?
#
loop_
_entity_poly.entity_id
_entity_poly.type
_entity_poly.pdbx_seq_one_letter_code
_entity_poly.pdbx_strand_id
1 'polypeptide(L)'
;MQAQAINNILDPNELKIAKVLLHNKKITNDQFNKFLKERNRFERNGKRPLGDILVEMGYIQKNVVDQFFKEHNDLYLDFSKRLVQEGFLNQELLEKLMAHKDAKTNIVAALENLSIMTRENFINLYSKRVNALRLGDWLLIKKKIDNAKLEKALKYQSIHRLEDYLVYHKIVDENMIKKIKDKLDID
;
A
#
# COMPACT_ATOMS: atom_id res chain seq x y z
N MET A 1 9.78 -27.27 7.94
CA MET A 1 8.66 -26.67 7.15
C MET A 1 8.75 -25.15 6.91
N GLN A 2 9.63 -24.38 7.57
CA GLN A 2 9.68 -22.91 7.39
C GLN A 2 10.41 -22.40 6.13
N ALA A 3 11.32 -23.20 5.53
CA ALA A 3 12.15 -22.75 4.41
C ALA A 3 11.39 -22.60 3.06
N GLN A 4 10.29 -23.34 2.86
CA GLN A 4 9.52 -23.31 1.61
C GLN A 4 8.58 -22.10 1.50
N ALA A 5 8.15 -21.50 2.61
CA ALA A 5 7.28 -20.32 2.60
C ALA A 5 8.03 -19.02 2.27
N ILE A 6 9.32 -18.93 2.64
CA ILE A 6 10.16 -17.73 2.44
C ILE A 6 10.52 -17.55 0.95
N ASN A 7 10.71 -18.65 0.22
CA ASN A 7 11.09 -18.65 -1.19
C ASN A 7 10.01 -18.09 -2.14
N ASN A 8 8.76 -17.94 -1.69
CA ASN A 8 7.67 -17.38 -2.49
C ASN A 8 7.41 -15.89 -2.23
N ILE A 9 8.07 -15.28 -1.23
CA ILE A 9 7.78 -13.90 -0.80
C ILE A 9 8.88 -12.92 -1.22
N LEU A 10 10.14 -13.38 -1.20
CA LEU A 10 11.30 -12.58 -1.60
C LEU A 10 11.74 -12.96 -3.01
N ASP A 11 12.20 -11.96 -3.76
CA ASP A 11 12.89 -12.27 -5.00
C ASP A 11 14.26 -12.94 -4.73
N PRO A 12 14.86 -13.61 -5.72
CA PRO A 12 16.12 -14.33 -5.54
C PRO A 12 17.28 -13.45 -5.05
N ASN A 13 17.29 -12.17 -5.40
CA ASN A 13 18.35 -11.24 -5.04
C ASN A 13 18.21 -10.79 -3.58
N GLU A 14 17.00 -10.43 -3.16
CA GLU A 14 16.68 -10.15 -1.76
C GLU A 14 17.01 -11.34 -0.85
N LEU A 15 16.72 -12.57 -1.31
CA LEU A 15 17.05 -13.77 -0.55
C LEU A 15 18.55 -13.96 -0.36
N LYS A 16 19.37 -13.69 -1.40
CA LYS A 16 20.84 -13.73 -1.28
C LYS A 16 21.34 -12.68 -0.29
N ILE A 17 20.84 -11.45 -0.38
CA ILE A 17 21.19 -10.36 0.56
C ILE A 17 20.80 -10.75 2.00
N ALA A 18 19.58 -11.24 2.21
CA ALA A 18 19.10 -11.69 3.52
C ALA A 18 20.00 -12.76 4.14
N LYS A 19 20.40 -13.78 3.34
CA LYS A 19 21.30 -14.85 3.79
C LYS A 19 22.66 -14.31 4.22
N VAL A 20 23.25 -13.40 3.44
CA VAL A 20 24.53 -12.76 3.78
C VAL A 20 24.42 -11.96 5.07
N LEU A 21 23.34 -11.18 5.24
CA LEU A 21 23.14 -10.35 6.42
C LEU A 21 22.89 -11.18 7.69
N LEU A 22 22.10 -12.26 7.61
CA LEU A 22 21.85 -13.18 8.71
C LEU A 22 23.12 -13.95 9.10
N HIS A 23 23.84 -14.48 8.11
CA HIS A 23 25.08 -15.22 8.32
C HIS A 23 26.14 -14.36 9.02
N ASN A 24 26.28 -13.10 8.59
CA ASN A 24 27.21 -12.13 9.18
C ASN A 24 26.67 -11.45 10.45
N LYS A 25 25.52 -11.88 10.98
CA LYS A 25 24.86 -11.32 12.17
C LYS A 25 24.62 -9.80 12.08
N LYS A 26 24.44 -9.27 10.86
CA LYS A 26 24.08 -7.86 10.62
C LYS A 26 22.60 -7.61 10.86
N ILE A 27 21.78 -8.63 10.70
CA ILE A 27 20.37 -8.64 11.10
C ILE A 27 20.09 -9.88 11.94
N THR A 28 19.14 -9.79 12.86
CA THR A 28 18.64 -10.93 13.63
C THR A 28 17.50 -11.64 12.90
N ASN A 29 17.25 -12.91 13.25
CA ASN A 29 16.06 -13.63 12.76
C ASN A 29 14.77 -12.87 13.11
N ASP A 30 14.71 -12.21 14.27
CA ASP A 30 13.55 -11.40 14.66
C ASP A 30 13.36 -10.17 13.77
N GLN A 31 14.44 -9.46 13.43
CA GLN A 31 14.38 -8.32 12.52
C GLN A 31 13.96 -8.77 11.11
N PHE A 32 14.48 -9.89 10.63
CA PHE A 32 14.10 -10.48 9.35
C PHE A 32 12.63 -10.94 9.34
N ASN A 33 12.18 -11.61 10.40
CA ASN A 33 10.79 -12.04 10.56
C ASN A 33 9.82 -10.86 10.68
N LYS A 34 10.24 -9.74 11.31
CA LYS A 34 9.46 -8.49 11.33
C LYS A 34 9.29 -7.94 9.92
N PHE A 35 10.36 -7.86 9.14
CA PHE A 35 10.28 -7.48 7.74
C PHE A 35 9.34 -8.39 6.94
N LEU A 36 9.46 -9.72 7.06
CA LEU A 36 8.56 -10.65 6.35
C LEU A 36 7.10 -10.46 6.75
N LYS A 37 6.82 -10.20 8.03
CA LYS A 37 5.47 -9.89 8.51
C LYS A 37 4.96 -8.58 7.91
N GLU A 38 5.79 -7.55 7.84
CA GLU A 38 5.42 -6.28 7.20
C GLU A 38 5.21 -6.46 5.71
N ARG A 39 6.09 -7.18 5.01
CA ARG A 39 5.97 -7.50 3.58
C ARG A 39 4.69 -8.25 3.23
N ASN A 40 4.28 -9.20 4.08
CA ASN A 40 3.02 -9.91 3.91
C ASN A 40 1.77 -9.04 4.15
N ARG A 41 1.91 -7.85 4.75
CA ARG A 41 0.80 -6.88 4.89
C ARG A 41 0.61 -6.00 3.66
N PHE A 42 1.50 -6.07 2.67
CA PHE A 42 1.29 -5.38 1.41
C PHE A 42 0.26 -6.15 0.57
N GLU A 43 -0.63 -5.45 -0.13
CA GLU A 43 -1.55 -6.08 -1.08
C GLU A 43 -0.77 -6.71 -2.25
N ARG A 44 -1.46 -7.44 -3.14
CA ARG A 44 -0.85 -8.20 -4.27
C ARG A 44 0.14 -7.39 -5.14
N ASN A 45 0.11 -6.06 -5.08
CA ASN A 45 1.00 -5.16 -5.81
C ASN A 45 2.12 -4.53 -4.97
N GLY A 46 2.33 -4.98 -3.73
CA GLY A 46 3.47 -4.55 -2.92
C GLY A 46 3.37 -3.13 -2.35
N LYS A 47 2.17 -2.52 -2.32
CA LYS A 47 1.94 -1.21 -1.71
C LYS A 47 0.78 -1.27 -0.71
N ARG A 48 0.98 -0.67 0.47
CA ARG A 48 -0.07 -0.51 1.47
C ARG A 48 -0.81 0.81 1.21
N PRO A 49 -2.13 0.87 1.36
CA PRO A 49 -2.86 2.12 1.22
C PRO A 49 -2.36 3.18 2.21
N LEU A 50 -2.18 4.42 1.75
CA LEU A 50 -1.68 5.52 2.59
C LEU A 50 -2.57 5.74 3.83
N GLY A 51 -3.89 5.59 3.68
CA GLY A 51 -4.84 5.71 4.78
C GLY A 51 -4.57 4.72 5.91
N ASP A 52 -4.29 3.46 5.59
CA ASP A 52 -4.01 2.42 6.59
C ASP A 52 -2.69 2.69 7.32
N ILE A 53 -1.67 3.13 6.58
CA ILE A 53 -0.38 3.55 7.15
C ILE A 53 -0.58 4.70 8.14
N LEU A 54 -1.33 5.73 7.74
CA LEU A 54 -1.58 6.90 8.59
C LEU A 54 -2.34 6.53 9.88
N VAL A 55 -3.25 5.55 9.81
CA VAL A 55 -3.96 5.03 10.99
C VAL A 55 -3.02 4.24 11.89
N GLU A 56 -2.21 3.33 11.34
CA GLU A 56 -1.25 2.54 12.13
C GLU A 56 -0.18 3.39 12.80
N MET A 57 0.27 4.46 12.14
CA MET A 57 1.20 5.42 12.71
C MET A 57 0.55 6.32 13.77
N GLY A 58 -0.76 6.21 13.98
CA GLY A 58 -1.52 7.04 14.93
C GLY A 58 -1.65 8.49 14.50
N TYR A 59 -1.43 8.81 13.21
CA TYR A 59 -1.54 10.17 12.70
C TYR A 59 -2.98 10.59 12.46
N ILE A 60 -3.84 9.63 12.12
CA ILE A 60 -5.28 9.82 12.00
C ILE A 60 -6.02 8.62 12.59
N GLN A 61 -7.31 8.79 12.84
CA GLN A 61 -8.22 7.71 13.20
C GLN A 61 -8.89 7.14 11.94
N LYS A 62 -9.36 5.89 11.99
CA LYS A 62 -10.02 5.22 10.86
C LYS A 62 -11.25 6.00 10.34
N ASN A 63 -12.03 6.59 11.24
CA ASN A 63 -13.18 7.43 10.89
C ASN A 63 -12.81 8.64 10.00
N VAL A 64 -11.57 9.13 10.05
CA VAL A 64 -11.09 10.23 9.18
C VAL A 64 -10.93 9.73 7.74
N VAL A 65 -10.44 8.50 7.57
CA VAL A 65 -10.36 7.84 6.26
C VAL A 65 -11.76 7.58 5.71
N ASP A 66 -12.66 7.08 6.56
CA ASP A 66 -14.07 6.85 6.17
C ASP A 66 -14.76 8.16 5.78
N GLN A 67 -14.48 9.25 6.49
CA GLN A 67 -14.97 10.59 6.14
C GLN A 67 -14.46 11.04 4.77
N PHE A 68 -13.19 10.83 4.44
CA PHE A 68 -12.66 11.13 3.11
C PHE A 68 -13.42 10.39 2.02
N PHE A 69 -13.62 9.07 2.17
CA PHE A 69 -14.37 8.29 1.19
C PHE A 69 -15.83 8.73 1.07
N LYS A 70 -16.47 9.07 2.20
CA LYS A 70 -17.83 9.58 2.22
C LYS A 70 -17.97 10.93 1.50
N GLU A 71 -17.07 11.88 1.74
CA GLU A 71 -17.06 13.19 1.08
C GLU A 71 -16.85 13.10 -0.44
N HIS A 72 -16.17 12.06 -0.91
CA HIS A 72 -15.89 11.84 -2.33
C HIS A 72 -16.80 10.78 -2.98
N ASN A 73 -17.76 10.23 -2.23
CA ASN A 73 -18.53 9.07 -2.66
C ASN A 73 -19.34 9.35 -3.94
N ASP A 74 -19.93 10.54 -4.07
CA ASP A 74 -20.69 10.93 -5.25
C ASP A 74 -19.80 11.00 -6.50
N LEU A 75 -18.57 11.54 -6.37
CA LEU A 75 -17.59 11.56 -7.46
C LEU A 75 -17.16 10.15 -7.86
N TYR A 76 -16.96 9.27 -6.89
CA TYR A 76 -16.63 7.87 -7.14
C TYR A 76 -17.79 7.10 -7.77
N LEU A 77 -19.03 7.45 -7.41
CA LEU A 77 -20.22 6.90 -8.04
C LEU A 77 -20.33 7.32 -9.51
N ASP A 78 -20.17 8.60 -9.81
CA ASP A 78 -20.19 9.07 -11.19
C ASP A 78 -19.04 8.49 -12.01
N PHE A 79 -17.87 8.31 -11.40
CA PHE A 79 -16.78 7.60 -12.04
C PHE A 79 -17.12 6.13 -12.30
N SER A 80 -17.78 5.44 -11.37
CA SER A 80 -18.22 4.05 -11.55
C SER A 80 -19.21 3.91 -12.71
N LYS A 81 -20.10 4.89 -12.92
CA LYS A 81 -20.98 4.94 -14.10
C LYS A 81 -20.17 5.13 -15.40
N ARG A 82 -19.14 5.99 -15.40
CA ARG A 82 -18.24 6.16 -16.54
C ARG A 82 -17.45 4.89 -16.86
N LEU A 83 -17.04 4.13 -15.84
CA LEU A 83 -16.38 2.84 -16.04
C LEU A 83 -17.27 1.84 -16.79
N VAL A 84 -18.60 1.92 -16.64
CA VAL A 84 -19.53 1.13 -17.47
C VAL A 84 -19.52 1.59 -18.92
N GLN A 85 -19.57 2.90 -19.15
CA GLN A 85 -19.53 3.48 -20.50
C GLN A 85 -18.22 3.16 -21.23
N GLU A 86 -17.11 3.10 -20.49
CA GLU A 86 -15.78 2.75 -21.00
C GLU A 86 -15.54 1.23 -21.11
N GLY A 87 -16.50 0.39 -20.70
CA GLY A 87 -16.40 -1.07 -20.78
C GLY A 87 -15.52 -1.74 -19.72
N PHE A 88 -15.06 -1.00 -18.69
CA PHE A 88 -14.36 -1.57 -17.55
C PHE A 88 -15.28 -2.28 -16.56
N LEU A 89 -16.55 -1.87 -16.53
CA LEU A 89 -17.64 -2.51 -15.78
C LEU A 89 -18.78 -2.81 -16.74
N ASN A 90 -19.59 -3.82 -16.43
CA ASN A 90 -20.85 -4.03 -17.13
C ASN A 90 -22.01 -3.47 -16.29
N GLN A 91 -23.17 -3.31 -16.93
CA GLN A 91 -24.36 -2.74 -16.30
C GLN A 91 -24.86 -3.57 -15.11
N GLU A 92 -24.78 -4.91 -15.21
CA GLU A 92 -25.18 -5.83 -14.13
C GLU A 92 -24.32 -5.66 -12.87
N LEU A 93 -23.01 -5.49 -13.03
CA LEU A 93 -22.07 -5.25 -11.94
C LEU A 93 -22.31 -3.88 -11.30
N LEU A 94 -22.65 -2.86 -12.08
CA LEU A 94 -23.03 -1.56 -11.53
C LEU A 94 -24.33 -1.65 -10.72
N GLU A 95 -25.34 -2.38 -11.20
CA GLU A 95 -26.58 -2.57 -10.45
C GLU A 95 -26.35 -3.32 -9.13
N LYS A 96 -25.54 -4.38 -9.16
CA LYS A 96 -25.09 -5.11 -7.96
C LYS A 96 -24.34 -4.19 -6.98
N LEU A 97 -23.45 -3.34 -7.50
CA LEU A 97 -22.73 -2.36 -6.72
C LEU A 97 -23.69 -1.36 -6.05
N MET A 98 -24.65 -0.81 -6.80
CA MET A 98 -25.64 0.15 -6.30
C MET A 98 -26.57 -0.43 -5.24
N ALA A 99 -26.90 -1.72 -5.34
CA ALA A 99 -27.69 -2.44 -4.36
C ALA A 99 -26.92 -2.75 -3.05
N HIS A 100 -25.59 -2.65 -3.07
CA HIS A 100 -24.76 -2.96 -1.90
C HIS A 100 -24.91 -1.90 -0.80
N LYS A 101 -25.05 -2.34 0.46
CA LYS A 101 -25.28 -1.46 1.62
C LYS A 101 -24.21 -0.35 1.77
N ASP A 102 -22.97 -0.67 1.44
CA ASP A 102 -21.83 0.25 1.60
C ASP A 102 -21.74 1.27 0.47
N ALA A 103 -22.41 1.06 -0.67
CA ALA A 103 -22.28 1.95 -1.84
C ALA A 103 -22.77 3.38 -1.58
N LYS A 104 -23.68 3.56 -0.60
CA LYS A 104 -24.19 4.87 -0.19
C LYS A 104 -23.16 5.75 0.53
N THR A 105 -22.14 5.15 1.13
CA THR A 105 -21.18 5.87 1.97
C THR A 105 -19.73 5.65 1.53
N ASN A 106 -19.43 4.49 0.95
CA ASN A 106 -18.12 4.12 0.45
C ASN A 106 -18.24 3.10 -0.68
N ILE A 107 -18.49 3.59 -1.89
CA ILE A 107 -18.59 2.76 -3.10
C ILE A 107 -17.31 2.00 -3.41
N VAL A 108 -16.16 2.53 -2.99
CA VAL A 108 -14.87 1.86 -3.18
C VAL A 108 -14.78 0.61 -2.30
N ALA A 109 -15.28 0.66 -1.06
CA ALA A 109 -15.40 -0.52 -0.21
C ALA A 109 -16.42 -1.53 -0.77
N ALA A 110 -17.53 -1.05 -1.35
CA ALA A 110 -18.52 -1.92 -1.98
C ALA A 110 -17.95 -2.67 -3.21
N LEU A 111 -17.17 -2.00 -4.06
CA LEU A 111 -16.46 -2.60 -5.20
C LEU A 111 -15.53 -3.73 -4.77
N GLU A 112 -14.79 -3.49 -3.69
CA GLU A 112 -13.83 -4.43 -3.11
C GLU A 112 -14.54 -5.65 -2.48
N ASN A 113 -15.59 -5.42 -1.69
CA ASN A 113 -16.38 -6.47 -1.06
C ASN A 113 -17.08 -7.38 -2.07
N LEU A 114 -17.53 -6.83 -3.19
CA LEU A 114 -18.12 -7.59 -4.30
C LEU A 114 -17.08 -8.25 -5.20
N SER A 115 -15.78 -8.09 -4.91
CA SER A 115 -14.67 -8.58 -5.74
C SER A 115 -14.72 -8.08 -7.20
N ILE A 116 -15.36 -6.93 -7.42
CA ILE A 116 -15.45 -6.30 -8.74
C ILE A 116 -14.10 -5.66 -9.09
N MET A 117 -13.54 -4.93 -8.14
CA MET A 117 -12.27 -4.24 -8.29
C MET A 117 -11.67 -3.96 -6.92
N THR A 118 -10.35 -4.04 -6.79
CA THR A 118 -9.67 -3.65 -5.55
C THR A 118 -9.70 -2.13 -5.37
N ARG A 119 -9.60 -1.68 -4.12
CA ARG A 119 -9.48 -0.25 -3.80
C ARG A 119 -8.32 0.40 -4.56
N GLU A 120 -7.18 -0.26 -4.58
CA GLU A 120 -5.98 0.24 -5.27
C GLU A 120 -6.23 0.43 -6.77
N ASN A 121 -6.81 -0.56 -7.45
CA ASN A 121 -7.08 -0.47 -8.88
C ASN A 121 -8.06 0.66 -9.18
N PHE A 122 -9.10 0.82 -8.37
CA PHE A 122 -10.06 1.90 -8.52
C PHE A 122 -9.41 3.27 -8.36
N ILE A 123 -8.64 3.48 -7.29
CA ILE A 123 -7.94 4.75 -7.03
C ILE A 123 -6.91 5.05 -8.12
N ASN A 124 -6.21 4.04 -8.62
CA ASN A 124 -5.26 4.19 -9.71
C ASN A 124 -5.95 4.59 -11.03
N LEU A 125 -7.11 3.99 -11.35
CA LEU A 125 -7.89 4.38 -12.52
C LEU A 125 -8.46 5.79 -12.36
N TYR A 126 -9.04 6.08 -11.21
CA TYR A 126 -9.63 7.37 -10.89
C TYR A 126 -8.59 8.49 -10.99
N SER A 127 -7.44 8.34 -10.34
CA SER A 127 -6.37 9.35 -10.34
C SER A 127 -5.72 9.59 -11.71
N LYS A 128 -5.74 8.59 -12.61
CA LYS A 128 -5.26 8.74 -13.99
C LYS A 128 -6.24 9.49 -14.89
N ARG A 129 -7.54 9.47 -14.57
CA ARG A 129 -8.62 10.03 -15.40
C ARG A 129 -9.22 11.31 -14.86
N VAL A 130 -9.14 11.49 -13.55
CA VAL A 130 -9.74 12.59 -12.83
C VAL A 130 -8.64 13.29 -12.05
N ASN A 131 -8.50 14.60 -12.28
CA ASN A 131 -7.65 15.43 -11.43
C ASN A 131 -8.36 15.66 -10.09
N ALA A 132 -8.32 14.66 -9.24
CA ALA A 132 -9.01 14.65 -7.96
C ALA A 132 -8.04 14.87 -6.80
N LEU A 133 -8.58 15.47 -5.74
CA LEU A 133 -7.87 15.67 -4.49
C LEU A 133 -7.51 14.32 -3.86
N ARG A 134 -6.21 14.08 -3.65
CA ARG A 134 -5.74 12.84 -3.04
C ARG A 134 -5.95 12.88 -1.53
N LEU A 135 -5.99 11.71 -0.90
CA LEU A 135 -6.15 11.60 0.56
C LEU A 135 -5.11 12.45 1.31
N GLY A 136 -3.84 12.40 0.92
CA GLY A 136 -2.77 13.19 1.56
C GLY A 136 -3.06 14.69 1.52
N ASP A 137 -3.38 15.21 0.34
CA ASP A 137 -3.69 16.63 0.13
C ASP A 137 -4.95 17.04 0.89
N TRP A 138 -6.00 16.22 0.87
CA TRP A 138 -7.22 16.45 1.63
C TRP A 138 -6.95 16.53 3.14
N LEU A 139 -6.09 15.64 3.67
CA LEU A 139 -5.74 15.66 5.09
C LEU A 139 -4.97 16.93 5.49
N LEU A 140 -4.09 17.43 4.62
CA LEU A 140 -3.39 18.70 4.84
C LEU A 140 -4.37 19.88 4.81
N ILE A 141 -5.25 19.95 3.81
CA ILE A 141 -6.26 21.01 3.67
C ILE A 141 -7.19 21.04 4.88
N LYS A 142 -7.65 19.87 5.34
CA LYS A 142 -8.50 19.73 6.53
C LYS A 142 -7.72 19.85 7.84
N LYS A 143 -6.41 20.11 7.79
CA LYS A 143 -5.50 20.23 8.94
C LYS A 143 -5.56 19.01 9.89
N LYS A 144 -5.78 17.83 9.33
CA LYS A 144 -5.79 16.55 10.06
C LYS A 144 -4.38 16.03 10.30
N ILE A 145 -3.45 16.36 9.40
CA ILE A 145 -2.01 16.10 9.54
C ILE A 145 -1.23 17.34 9.07
N ASP A 146 0.07 17.35 9.35
CA ASP A 146 1.03 18.31 8.79
C ASP A 146 1.89 17.64 7.69
N ASN A 147 2.70 18.45 7.00
CA ASN A 147 3.57 17.96 5.93
C ASN A 147 4.58 16.92 6.43
N ALA A 148 5.14 17.10 7.62
CA ALA A 148 6.14 16.18 8.18
C ALA A 148 5.55 14.78 8.40
N LYS A 149 4.30 14.70 8.91
CA LYS A 149 3.57 13.43 9.07
C LYS A 149 3.26 12.79 7.72
N LEU A 150 2.83 13.57 6.73
CA LEU A 150 2.54 13.05 5.40
C LEU A 150 3.80 12.50 4.72
N GLU A 151 4.89 13.26 4.72
CA GLU A 151 6.18 12.84 4.17
C GLU A 151 6.68 11.54 4.81
N LYS A 152 6.58 11.44 6.14
CA LYS A 152 6.99 10.23 6.85
C LYS A 152 6.12 9.02 6.49
N ALA A 153 4.82 9.21 6.35
CA ALA A 153 3.90 8.14 5.94
C ALA A 153 4.14 7.70 4.49
N LEU A 154 4.40 8.64 3.57
CA LEU A 154 4.76 8.34 2.18
C LEU A 154 6.11 7.59 2.10
N LYS A 155 7.09 8.01 2.90
CA LYS A 155 8.37 7.28 3.00
C LYS A 155 8.13 5.86 3.50
N TYR A 156 7.32 5.68 4.55
CA TYR A 156 6.96 4.34 5.02
C TYR A 156 6.22 3.52 3.96
N GLN A 157 5.32 4.15 3.20
CA GLN A 157 4.60 3.50 2.09
C GLN A 157 5.52 2.98 0.99
N SER A 158 6.66 3.64 0.75
CA SER A 158 7.63 3.21 -0.25
C SER A 158 8.50 2.03 0.17
N ILE A 159 8.50 1.64 1.45
CA ILE A 159 9.32 0.52 1.95
C ILE A 159 8.64 -0.79 1.57
N HIS A 160 9.15 -1.46 0.56
CA HIS A 160 8.62 -2.77 0.12
C HIS A 160 9.72 -3.82 -0.04
N ARG A 161 10.97 -3.38 -0.21
CA ARG A 161 12.13 -4.26 -0.29
C ARG A 161 12.83 -4.40 1.06
N LEU A 162 13.56 -5.49 1.21
CA LEU A 162 14.37 -5.76 2.39
C LEU A 162 15.36 -4.62 2.64
N GLU A 163 16.05 -4.18 1.60
CA GLU A 163 17.04 -3.10 1.67
C GLU A 163 16.43 -1.80 2.20
N ASP A 164 15.30 -1.37 1.64
CA ASP A 164 14.58 -0.16 2.06
C ASP A 164 14.19 -0.25 3.54
N TYR A 165 13.69 -1.41 3.97
CA TYR A 165 13.28 -1.65 5.36
C TYR A 165 14.48 -1.53 6.31
N LEU A 166 15.58 -2.18 5.97
CA LEU A 166 16.77 -2.19 6.83
C LEU A 166 17.40 -0.80 6.95
N VAL A 167 17.46 -0.05 5.86
CA VAL A 167 17.96 1.33 5.84
C VAL A 167 17.02 2.26 6.61
N TYR A 168 15.71 2.16 6.37
CA TYR A 168 14.72 3.00 7.04
C TYR A 168 14.74 2.82 8.56
N HIS A 169 14.83 1.57 9.03
CA HIS A 169 14.93 1.25 10.45
C HIS A 169 16.34 1.42 11.03
N LYS A 170 17.31 1.92 10.24
CA LYS A 170 18.71 2.12 10.62
C LYS A 170 19.37 0.84 11.16
N ILE A 171 18.94 -0.32 10.66
CA ILE A 171 19.52 -1.63 11.01
C ILE A 171 20.85 -1.80 10.28
N VAL A 172 20.90 -1.33 9.02
CA VAL A 172 22.12 -1.24 8.21
C VAL A 172 22.13 0.10 7.47
N ASP A 173 23.30 0.53 6.99
CA ASP A 173 23.43 1.70 6.14
C ASP A 173 23.43 1.34 4.64
N GLU A 174 23.17 2.34 3.79
CA GLU A 174 23.12 2.18 2.33
C GLU A 174 24.45 1.70 1.75
N ASN A 175 25.58 2.14 2.32
CA ASN A 175 26.91 1.73 1.88
C ASN A 175 27.15 0.24 2.10
N MET A 176 26.63 -0.32 3.19
CA MET A 176 26.71 -1.75 3.49
C MET A 176 25.88 -2.56 2.49
N ILE A 177 24.65 -2.14 2.19
CA ILE A 177 23.81 -2.79 1.18
C ILE A 177 24.54 -2.78 -0.17
N LYS A 178 25.07 -1.62 -0.58
CA LYS A 178 25.83 -1.49 -1.83
C LYS A 178 27.02 -2.45 -1.88
N LYS A 179 27.84 -2.51 -0.84
CA LYS A 179 28.99 -3.44 -0.77
C LYS A 179 28.57 -4.91 -0.86
N ILE A 180 27.40 -5.27 -0.33
CA ILE A 180 26.87 -6.64 -0.42
C ILE A 180 26.41 -6.92 -1.85
N LYS A 181 25.69 -5.99 -2.48
CA LYS A 181 25.27 -6.07 -3.88
C LYS A 181 26.46 -6.23 -4.82
N ASP A 182 27.48 -5.37 -4.70
CA ASP A 182 28.71 -5.42 -5.49
C ASP A 182 29.41 -6.79 -5.37
N LYS A 183 29.44 -7.38 -4.17
CA LYS A 183 30.04 -8.71 -3.92
C LYS A 183 29.20 -9.87 -4.46
N LEU A 184 27.90 -9.68 -4.59
CA LEU A 184 26.97 -10.71 -5.05
C LEU A 184 26.68 -10.60 -6.55
N ASP A 185 27.21 -9.57 -7.22
CA ASP A 185 26.94 -9.24 -8.63
C ASP A 185 25.43 -9.07 -8.89
N ILE A 186 24.82 -8.18 -8.09
CA ILE A 186 23.38 -7.91 -8.08
C ILE A 186 23.16 -6.40 -8.21
N ASP A 187 22.27 -5.99 -9.13
CA ASP A 187 21.82 -4.60 -9.29
C ASP A 187 20.84 -4.12 -8.18
#